data_AF-A0A9W8MHU9-F1
#
_entry.id   AF-A0A9W8MHU9-F1
#
_cell.length_a   1.000
_cell.length_b   1.000
_cell.length_c   1.000
_cell.angle_alpha   90.00
_cell.angle_beta   90.00
_cell.angle_gamma   90.00
#
_symmetry.space_group_name_H-M   'P 1'
#
loop_
_entity.id
_entity.type
_entity.pdbx_description
1 polymer ?
#
loop_
_entity_poly.entity_id
_entity_poly.type
_entity_poly.pdbx_seq_one_letter_code
_entity_poly.pdbx_strand_id
1 'polypeptide(L)'
;MGLEGDLVLYRNIQRTVKHAAIQSGINLHSRFRDLPVNKLANIYKKVCDTHDYVDKRRFPADWPVVELLKQFLKNHRKHDCKVGRLEPYRRARAQHQAPNTNTLPNIDDEEDSN
;
A
#
# COMPACT_ATOMS: atom_id res chain seq x y z
N MET A 1 14.13 -11.03 -3.44
CA MET A 1 15.26 -10.87 -2.49
C MET A 1 15.99 -12.19 -2.21
N GLY A 2 15.89 -13.21 -3.08
CA GLY A 2 16.73 -14.42 -2.99
C GLY A 2 16.53 -15.29 -1.74
N LEU A 3 15.31 -15.30 -1.17
CA LEU A 3 14.94 -16.09 0.02
C LEU A 3 13.84 -17.12 -0.26
N GLU A 4 13.66 -17.54 -1.51
CA GLU A 4 12.62 -18.51 -1.89
C GLU A 4 12.77 -19.87 -1.17
N GLY A 5 14.00 -20.24 -0.80
CA GLY A 5 14.29 -21.44 -0.01
C GLY A 5 14.33 -21.25 1.51
N ASP A 6 14.30 -20.01 2.00
CA ASP A 6 14.38 -19.70 3.44
C ASP A 6 13.26 -18.74 3.87
N LEU A 7 12.07 -19.33 3.97
CA LEU A 7 10.87 -18.65 4.43
C LEU A 7 10.99 -18.19 5.88
N VAL A 8 11.84 -18.83 6.69
CA VAL A 8 12.02 -18.47 8.11
C VAL A 8 12.76 -17.15 8.21
N LEU A 9 13.90 -17.02 7.52
CA LEU A 9 14.66 -15.77 7.48
C LEU A 9 13.83 -14.64 6.86
N TYR A 10 13.10 -14.92 5.78
CA TYR A 10 12.21 -13.92 5.18
C TYR A 10 11.15 -13.42 6.17
N ARG A 11 10.48 -14.32 6.88
CA ARG A 11 9.46 -13.96 7.89
C ARG A 11 10.07 -13.21 9.07
N ASN A 12 11.29 -13.55 9.48
CA ASN A 12 12.01 -12.86 10.54
C ASN A 12 12.34 -11.42 10.15
N ILE A 13 12.87 -11.20 8.94
CA ILE A 13 13.13 -9.86 8.41
C ILE A 13 11.82 -9.06 8.35
N GLN A 14 10.75 -9.64 7.80
CA GLN A 14 9.43 -9.00 7.76
C GLN A 14 8.94 -8.61 9.16
N ARG A 15 9.11 -9.48 10.15
CA ARG A 15 8.71 -9.23 11.53
C ARG A 15 9.51 -8.06 12.12
N THR A 16 10.81 -8.01 11.90
CA THR A 16 11.66 -6.91 12.37
C THR A 16 11.29 -5.58 11.71
N VAL A 17 11.03 -5.56 10.41
CA VAL A 17 10.57 -4.34 9.71
C VAL A 17 9.27 -3.81 10.31
N LYS A 18 8.30 -4.69 10.57
CA LYS A 18 7.02 -4.32 11.20
C LYS A 18 7.23 -3.74 12.60
N HIS A 19 8.03 -4.40 13.43
CA HIS A 19 8.32 -3.93 14.79
C HIS A 19 9.06 -2.60 14.79
N ALA A 20 10.05 -2.43 13.92
CA ALA A 20 10.78 -1.18 13.77
C ALA A 20 9.86 -0.04 13.32
N ALA A 21 8.95 -0.29 12.37
CA ALA A 21 7.95 0.67 11.93
C ALA A 21 7.04 1.12 13.08
N ILE A 22 6.48 0.17 13.84
CA ILE A 22 5.62 0.48 14.99
C ILE A 22 6.39 1.26 16.05
N GLN A 23 7.60 0.82 16.39
CA GLN A 23 8.42 1.45 17.43
C GLN A 23 8.89 2.87 17.05
N SER A 24 9.15 3.11 15.76
CA SER A 24 9.50 4.45 15.27
C SER A 24 8.31 5.43 15.31
N GLY A 25 7.09 4.92 15.51
CA GLY A 25 5.87 5.73 15.56
C GLY A 25 5.62 6.49 14.24
N ILE A 26 5.93 5.87 13.10
CA ILE A 26 5.54 6.44 11.80
C ILE A 26 4.02 6.38 11.65
N ASN A 27 3.45 7.33 10.91
CA ASN A 27 2.03 7.28 10.58
C ASN A 27 1.78 6.16 9.55
N LEU A 28 1.13 5.07 9.98
CA LEU A 28 0.87 3.88 9.17
C LEU A 28 -0.15 4.14 8.04
N HIS A 29 -0.91 5.24 8.13
CA HIS A 29 -1.89 5.63 7.12
C HIS A 29 -1.31 6.55 6.04
N SER A 30 -0.17 7.19 6.29
CA SER A 30 0.52 8.04 5.33
C SER A 30 1.10 7.25 4.16
N ARG A 31 1.38 7.94 3.04
CA ARG A 31 2.14 7.34 1.94
C ARG A 31 3.60 7.27 2.36
N PHE A 32 4.33 6.30 1.81
CA PHE A 32 5.75 6.11 2.11
C PHE A 32 6.58 7.39 1.85
N ARG A 33 6.24 8.15 0.80
CA ARG A 33 6.92 9.41 0.43
C ARG A 33 6.72 10.54 1.44
N ASP A 34 5.66 10.47 2.24
CA ASP A 34 5.29 11.50 3.22
C ASP A 34 5.88 11.19 4.61
N LEU A 35 6.58 10.06 4.76
CA LEU A 35 7.16 9.66 6.03
C LEU A 35 8.44 10.47 6.33
N PRO A 36 8.64 10.88 7.59
CA PRO A 36 9.82 11.64 7.96
C PRO A 36 11.09 10.81 7.78
N VAL A 37 12.05 11.38 7.05
CA VAL A 37 13.32 10.73 6.66
C VAL A 37 14.09 10.21 7.88
N ASN A 38 14.09 10.97 8.98
CA ASN A 38 14.76 10.57 10.23
C ASN A 38 14.20 9.26 10.80
N LYS A 39 12.89 9.05 10.72
CA LYS A 39 12.26 7.80 11.20
C LYS A 39 12.56 6.64 10.26
N LEU A 40 12.55 6.89 8.95
CA LEU A 40 12.93 5.89 7.95
C LEU A 40 14.38 5.42 8.16
N ALA A 41 15.31 6.35 8.37
CA ALA A 41 16.71 6.03 8.66
C ALA A 41 16.86 5.12 9.90
N ASN A 42 16.09 5.39 10.96
CA ASN A 42 16.09 4.55 12.16
C ASN A 42 15.56 3.13 11.89
N ILE A 43 14.55 2.99 11.03
CA ILE A 43 14.03 1.68 10.61
C ILE A 43 15.10 0.92 9.83
N TYR A 44 15.75 1.56 8.85
CA TYR A 44 16.80 0.91 8.05
C TYR A 44 17.97 0.46 8.92
N LYS A 45 18.48 1.35 9.79
CA LYS A 45 19.56 1.03 10.71
C LYS A 45 19.21 -0.17 11.58
N LYS A 46 18.03 -0.15 12.21
CA LYS A 46 17.60 -1.26 13.08
C LYS A 46 17.50 -2.59 12.33
N VAL A 47 17.00 -2.59 11.10
CA VAL A 47 16.88 -3.82 10.30
C VAL A 47 18.24 -4.36 9.90
N CYS A 48 19.17 -3.49 9.49
CA CYS A 48 20.56 -3.88 9.17
C CYS A 48 21.28 -4.41 10.41
N ASP A 49 21.13 -3.74 11.56
CA ASP A 49 21.76 -4.13 12.83
C ASP A 49 21.23 -5.49 13.36
N THR A 50 20.02 -5.89 12.96
CA THR A 50 19.39 -7.15 13.41
C THR A 50 19.66 -8.33 12.49
N HIS A 51 19.85 -8.07 11.19
CA HIS A 51 19.92 -9.11 10.16
C HIS A 51 21.13 -8.90 9.26
N ASP A 52 22.19 -9.66 9.49
CA ASP A 52 23.42 -9.64 8.67
C ASP A 52 23.15 -9.91 7.18
N TYR A 53 22.05 -10.62 6.88
CA TYR A 53 21.61 -10.86 5.50
C TYR A 53 21.27 -9.56 4.76
N VAL A 54 20.69 -8.58 5.47
CA VAL A 54 20.24 -7.30 4.94
C VAL A 54 21.37 -6.28 5.07
N ASP A 55 22.49 -6.57 4.39
CA ASP A 55 23.65 -5.69 4.34
C ASP A 55 23.61 -4.79 3.09
N LYS A 56 24.20 -3.59 3.21
CA LYS A 56 24.34 -2.60 2.13
C LYS A 56 25.18 -3.11 0.96
N ARG A 57 26.13 -4.02 1.20
CA ARG A 57 26.91 -4.65 0.12
C ARG A 57 26.04 -5.53 -0.77
N ARG A 58 25.04 -6.19 -0.18
CA ARG A 58 24.13 -7.09 -0.89
C ARG A 58 22.93 -6.36 -1.47
N PHE A 59 22.44 -5.37 -0.73
CA PHE A 59 21.25 -4.62 -1.07
C PHE A 59 21.54 -3.11 -1.00
N PRO A 60 22.12 -2.53 -2.06
CA PRO A 60 22.39 -1.11 -2.11
C PRO A 60 21.07 -0.32 -1.97
N ALA A 61 21.14 0.79 -1.25
CA ALA A 61 20.01 1.68 -0.92
C ALA A 61 18.88 1.02 -0.12
N ASP A 62 19.14 -0.10 0.58
CA ASP A 62 18.21 -0.75 1.50
C ASP A 62 16.85 -1.11 0.83
N TRP A 63 16.86 -1.37 -0.48
CA TRP A 63 15.65 -1.61 -1.26
C TRP A 63 14.74 -2.73 -0.72
N PRO A 64 15.22 -3.84 -0.12
CA PRO A 64 14.33 -4.88 0.42
C PRO A 64 13.55 -4.34 1.61
N VAL A 65 14.18 -3.53 2.46
CA VAL A 65 13.53 -2.91 3.62
C VAL A 65 12.48 -1.91 3.17
N VAL A 66 12.79 -1.12 2.13
CA VAL A 66 11.85 -0.19 1.49
C VAL A 66 10.60 -0.92 0.98
N GLU A 67 10.77 -2.00 0.21
CA GLU A 67 9.65 -2.75 -0.35
C GLU A 67 8.82 -3.45 0.74
N LEU A 68 9.47 -4.03 1.74
CA LEU A 68 8.78 -4.63 2.88
C LEU A 68 7.99 -3.58 3.69
N LEU A 69 8.53 -2.38 3.87
CA LEU A 69 7.85 -1.30 4.57
C LEU A 69 6.64 -0.81 3.76
N LYS A 70 6.77 -0.60 2.44
CA LYS A 70 5.64 -0.26 1.56
C LYS A 70 4.54 -1.31 1.62
N GLN A 71 4.92 -2.59 1.55
CA GLN A 71 3.99 -3.71 1.62
C GLN A 71 3.27 -3.76 2.98
N PHE A 72 3.99 -3.52 4.08
CA PHE A 72 3.40 -3.43 5.41
C PHE A 72 2.37 -2.31 5.50
N LEU A 73 2.71 -1.08 5.09
CA LEU A 73 1.80 0.06 5.12
C LEU A 73 0.52 -0.20 4.30
N LYS A 74 0.68 -0.79 3.11
CA LYS A 74 -0.46 -1.16 2.25
C LYS A 74 -1.38 -2.17 2.93
N ASN A 75 -0.81 -3.20 3.53
CA ASN A 75 -1.57 -4.25 4.22
C ASN A 75 -2.23 -3.72 5.50
N HIS A 76 -1.55 -2.86 6.24
CA HIS A 76 -2.09 -2.21 7.43
C HIS A 76 -3.34 -1.39 7.09
N ARG A 77 -3.25 -0.53 6.07
CA ARG A 77 -4.42 0.24 5.59
C ARG A 77 -5.56 -0.65 5.13
N LYS A 78 -5.26 -1.72 4.37
CA LYS A 78 -6.28 -2.67 3.91
C LYS A 78 -6.98 -3.35 5.10
N HIS A 79 -6.21 -3.71 6.12
CA HIS A 79 -6.73 -4.31 7.34
C HIS A 79 -7.61 -3.33 8.11
N ASP A 80 -7.19 -2.09 8.31
CA ASP A 80 -7.97 -1.09 9.06
C ASP A 80 -9.27 -0.72 8.35
N CYS A 81 -9.27 -0.62 7.02
CA CYS A 81 -10.50 -0.46 6.24
C CYS A 81 -11.44 -1.67 6.41
N LYS A 82 -10.90 -2.91 6.49
CA LYS A 82 -11.71 -4.11 6.68
C LYS A 82 -12.33 -4.17 8.08
N VAL A 83 -11.62 -3.69 9.10
CA VAL A 83 -12.05 -3.71 10.51
C VAL A 83 -12.92 -2.49 10.86
N GLY A 84 -13.17 -1.57 9.91
CA GLY A 84 -14.01 -0.39 10.11
C GLY A 84 -13.36 0.70 10.97
N ARG A 85 -12.03 0.67 11.13
CA ARG A 85 -11.26 1.72 11.84
C ARG A 85 -10.94 2.93 10.95
N LEU A 86 -11.02 2.73 9.64
CA LEU A 86 -11.05 3.79 8.64
C LEU A 86 -12.37 3.66 7.87
N GLU A 87 -12.99 4.79 7.56
CA GLU A 87 -13.99 4.84 6.48
C GLU A 87 -13.40 4.12 5.25
N PRO A 88 -14.15 3.20 4.62
CA PRO A 88 -13.67 2.55 3.42
C PRO A 88 -13.23 3.66 2.48
N TYR A 89 -12.00 3.59 1.98
CA TYR A 89 -11.53 4.51 0.95
C TYR A 89 -12.58 4.51 -0.13
N ARG A 90 -13.48 5.52 -0.13
CA ARG A 90 -14.50 5.65 -1.15
C ARG A 90 -13.69 5.62 -2.42
N ARG A 91 -13.95 4.61 -3.25
CA ARG A 91 -13.37 4.52 -4.57
C ARG A 91 -13.74 5.83 -5.27
N ALA A 92 -12.88 6.84 -5.20
CA ALA A 92 -12.97 8.04 -6.04
C ALA A 92 -12.93 7.67 -7.53
N ARG A 93 -12.65 6.40 -7.85
CA ARG A 93 -12.74 5.80 -9.18
C ARG A 93 -14.17 5.43 -9.62
N ALA A 94 -15.18 5.47 -8.75
CA ALA A 94 -16.58 5.22 -9.14
C ALA A 94 -17.31 6.48 -9.64
N GLN A 95 -16.69 7.67 -9.57
CA GLN A 95 -17.31 8.94 -9.97
C GLN A 95 -16.88 9.45 -11.35
N HIS A 96 -16.05 8.70 -12.10
CA HIS A 96 -15.61 9.05 -13.45
C HIS A 96 -16.06 8.07 -14.54
N GLN A 97 -17.06 7.23 -14.29
CA GLN A 97 -17.88 6.70 -15.40
C GLN A 97 -19.00 7.71 -15.60
N ALA A 98 -18.79 8.64 -16.53
CA ALA A 98 -19.87 9.44 -17.07
C ALA A 98 -20.96 8.49 -17.59
N PRO A 99 -22.26 8.76 -17.32
CA PRO A 99 -23.30 8.06 -18.05
C PRO A 99 -23.11 8.39 -19.53
N ASN A 100 -22.83 7.37 -20.35
CA ASN A 100 -22.78 7.53 -21.79
C ASN A 100 -24.20 7.81 -22.28
N THR A 101 -24.55 9.09 -22.38
CA THR A 101 -25.74 9.57 -23.07
C THR A 101 -25.44 9.56 -24.56
N ASN A 102 -25.78 8.48 -25.27
CA ASN A 102 -25.93 8.55 -26.71
C ASN A 102 -26.93 7.53 -27.22
N THR A 103 -27.85 8.04 -28.06
CA THR A 103 -28.80 7.38 -28.98
C THR A 103 -30.17 7.04 -28.38
N LEU A 104 -31.35 7.54 -28.81
CA LEU A 104 -31.87 8.64 -29.67
C LEU A 104 -33.36 8.75 -29.27
N PRO A 105 -34.03 9.91 -29.35
CA PRO A 105 -35.48 10.01 -29.12
C PRO A 105 -36.22 9.36 -30.30
N ASN A 106 -37.06 8.37 -30.03
CA ASN A 106 -38.02 7.89 -31.02
C ASN A 106 -39.20 8.88 -31.02
N ILE A 107 -39.08 9.90 -31.88
CA ILE A 107 -40.19 10.74 -32.33
C ILE A 107 -40.45 10.32 -33.77
N ASP A 108 -41.50 9.53 -33.94
CA ASP A 108 -42.37 9.47 -35.12
C ASP A 108 -43.77 9.43 -34.47
N ASP A 109 -44.36 10.55 -34.07
CA ASP A 109 -45.22 11.45 -34.87
C ASP A 109 -46.12 10.76 -35.92
N GLU A 110 -47.42 11.10 -35.78
CA GLU A 110 -48.54 11.01 -36.74
C GLU A 110 -49.40 9.72 -36.70
N GLU A 111 -50.54 9.72 -35.98
CA GLU A 111 -51.89 10.25 -36.38
C GLU A 111 -52.68 9.20 -37.18
N ASP A 112 -53.80 8.71 -36.65
CA ASP A 112 -55.16 9.08 -37.13
C ASP A 112 -56.25 8.28 -36.38
N SER A 113 -57.42 8.92 -36.39
CA SER A 113 -58.62 8.82 -35.60
C SER A 113 -59.50 7.57 -35.80
N ASN A 114 -60.34 7.40 -34.77
CA ASN A 114 -61.77 7.01 -34.77
C ASN A 114 -62.12 5.61 -34.27
#